data_AF-A0A7R9R1F6-F1
#
_entry.id   AF-A0A7R9R1F6-F1
#
_cell.length_a   1.000
_cell.length_b   1.000
_cell.length_c   1.000
_cell.angle_alpha   90.00
_cell.angle_beta   90.00
_cell.angle_gamma   90.00
#
_symmetry.space_group_name_H-M   'P 1'
#
loop_
_entity.id
_entity.type
_entity.pdbx_description
1 polymer ?
#
loop_
_entity_poly.entity_id
_entity_poly.type
_entity_poly.pdbx_seq_one_letter_code
_entity_poly.pdbx_strand_id
1 'polypeptide(L)' 'MTLAIVGCTRSWNSKDGFVVIADNMMNLELLFEAWRISGNKTLYDMAVSHTNRTIIEHLRKDYSYYQVIKYNETT' A
#
# COMPACT_ATOMS: atom_id res chain seq x y z
N MET A 1 -12.67 12.06 4.94
CA MET A 1 -11.35 11.74 4.35
C MET A 1 -11.52 10.42 3.62
N THR A 2 -11.73 10.45 2.31
CA THR A 2 -11.91 9.23 1.51
C THR A 2 -10.57 8.52 1.39
N LEU A 3 -10.41 7.40 2.09
CA LEU A 3 -9.35 6.43 1.80
C LEU A 3 -9.49 6.03 0.32
N ALA A 4 -8.37 5.93 -0.40
CA ALA A 4 -8.38 5.46 -1.78
C ALA A 4 -9.06 4.09 -1.84
N ILE A 5 -9.87 3.83 -2.87
CA ILE A 5 -10.70 2.61 -3.00
C ILE A 5 -9.87 1.33 -2.76
N VAL A 6 -8.67 1.26 -3.33
CA VAL A 6 -7.74 0.12 -3.19
C VAL A 6 -7.06 0.05 -1.82
N GLY A 7 -6.88 1.19 -1.15
CA GLY A 7 -6.21 1.28 0.14
C GLY A 7 -4.68 1.14 0.11
N CYS A 8 -4.04 1.14 -1.07
CA CYS A 8 -2.59 1.02 -1.24
C CYS A 8 -2.01 2.16 -2.08
N THR A 9 -0.74 2.52 -1.87
CA THR A 9 0.08 3.27 -2.85
C THR A 9 0.36 2.43 -4.10
N ARG A 10 0.08 2.98 -5.28
CA ARG A 10 0.40 2.38 -6.59
C ARG A 10 1.92 2.32 -6.78
N SER A 11 2.45 1.20 -7.26
CA SER A 11 3.90 1.04 -7.49
C SER A 11 4.42 1.83 -8.69
N TRP A 12 3.75 1.73 -9.84
CA TRP A 12 4.06 2.53 -11.03
C TRP A 12 2.82 2.72 -11.88
N ASN A 13 2.90 3.64 -12.85
CA ASN A 13 1.84 3.78 -13.84
C ASN A 13 1.90 2.62 -14.85
N SER A 14 1.07 1.60 -14.65
CA SER A 14 0.99 0.43 -15.51
C SER A 14 -0.19 0.53 -16.48
N LYS A 15 -0.06 -0.10 -17.65
CA LYS A 15 -1.20 -0.34 -18.55
C LYS A 15 -2.16 -1.41 -18.01
N ASP A 16 -1.68 -2.23 -17.07
CA ASP A 16 -2.41 -3.36 -16.51
C ASP A 16 -3.23 -3.00 -15.25
N GLY A 17 -3.45 -1.70 -15.00
CA GLY A 17 -4.24 -1.19 -13.86
C GLY A 17 -3.40 -0.88 -12.61
N PHE A 18 -4.02 -1.02 -11.44
CA PHE A 18 -3.42 -0.65 -10.16
C PHE A 18 -2.53 -1.75 -9.61
N VAL A 19 -1.24 -1.64 -9.91
CA VAL A 19 -0.25 -2.64 -9.50
C VAL A 19 0.41 -2.25 -8.19
N VAL A 20 0.57 -3.21 -7.28
CA VAL A 20 1.27 -3.08 -6.00
C VAL A 20 2.27 -4.21 -5.82
N ILE A 21 3.52 -3.85 -5.53
CA ILE A 21 4.61 -4.81 -5.28
C ILE A 21 4.97 -4.91 -3.80
N ALA A 22 5.57 -6.03 -3.43
CA ALA A 22 6.11 -6.28 -2.09
C ALA A 22 6.97 -5.13 -1.58
N ASP A 23 7.86 -4.64 -2.44
CA ASP A 23 8.86 -3.61 -2.15
C ASP A 23 8.22 -2.28 -1.74
N ASN A 24 6.94 -2.03 -2.08
CA ASN A 24 6.24 -0.82 -1.63
C ASN A 24 6.16 -0.75 -0.09
N MET A 25 6.22 -1.88 0.61
CA MET A 25 6.27 -1.91 2.08
C MET A 25 7.48 -1.15 2.62
N MET A 26 8.63 -1.25 1.96
CA MET A 26 9.85 -0.54 2.39
C MET A 26 9.72 0.97 2.17
N ASN A 27 8.95 1.39 1.17
CA ASN A 27 8.70 2.81 0.91
C ASN A 27 7.78 3.47 1.96
N LEU A 28 7.06 2.69 2.79
CA LEU A 28 6.13 3.25 3.78
C LEU A 28 6.83 3.96 4.94
N GLU A 29 8.10 3.64 5.21
CA GLU A 29 8.91 4.35 6.21
C GLU A 29 8.95 5.85 5.92
N LEU A 30 9.03 6.24 4.64
CA LEU A 30 8.98 7.64 4.22
C LEU A 30 7.67 8.32 4.63
N LEU A 31 6.53 7.63 4.53
CA LEU A 31 5.24 8.18 4.92
C LEU A 31 5.11 8.32 6.44
N PHE A 32 5.61 7.35 7.19
CA PHE A 32 5.65 7.44 8.65
C PHE A 32 6.55 8.57 9.13
N GLU A 33 7.72 8.74 8.52
CA GLU A 33 8.65 9.82 8.86
C GLU A 33 8.09 11.20 8.48
N ALA A 34 7.48 11.32 7.31
CA ALA A 34 6.82 12.55 6.89
C ALA A 34 5.64 12.92 7.81
N TRP A 35 4.87 11.94 8.30
CA TRP A 35 3.88 12.19 9.36
C TRP A 35 4.54 12.70 10.64
N ARG A 36 5.63 12.05 11.10
CA ARG A 36 6.34 12.44 12.34
C ARG A 36 6.83 13.89 12.28
N ILE A 37 7.32 14.33 11.13
CA ILE A 37 7.84 15.69 10.93
C ILE A 37 6.70 16.71 10.77
N SER A 38 5.68 16.39 9.97
CA SER A 38 4.64 17.36 9.59
C SER A 38 3.43 17.40 10.52
N GLY A 39 3.20 16.36 11.32
CA GLY A 39 1.96 16.13 12.06
C GLY A 39 0.77 15.76 11.17
N ASN A 40 0.93 15.64 9.84
CA ASN A 40 -0.16 15.30 8.93
C ASN A 40 -0.53 13.80 9.04
N LYS A 41 -1.54 13.51 9.85
CA LYS A 41 -2.02 12.13 10.11
C LYS A 41 -2.47 11.39 8.84
N THR A 42 -2.81 12.09 7.77
CA THR A 42 -3.17 11.47 6.48
C THR A 42 -2.06 10.55 5.97
N LEU A 43 -0.79 10.94 6.15
CA LEU A 43 0.36 10.14 5.69
C LEU A 43 0.50 8.84 6.49
N TYR A 44 0.28 8.91 7.80
CA TYR A 44 0.21 7.73 8.67
C TYR A 44 -0.94 6.81 8.26
N ASP A 45 -2.13 7.37 8.05
CA ASP A 45 -3.32 6.59 7.70
C ASP A 45 -3.17 5.91 6.33
N MET A 46 -2.50 6.55 5.37
CA MET A 46 -2.14 5.94 4.09
C MET A 46 -1.19 4.75 4.25
N ALA A 47 -0.16 4.88 5.09
CA ALA A 47 0.81 3.80 5.34
C ALA A 47 0.18 2.61 6.09
N VAL A 48 -0.65 2.88 7.09
CA VAL A 48 -1.42 1.85 7.81
C VAL A 48 -2.42 1.15 6.89
N SER A 49 -3.13 1.90 6.06
CA SER A 49 -4.06 1.35 5.07
C SER A 49 -3.34 0.38 4.13
N HIS A 50 -2.19 0.78 3.58
CA HIS A 50 -1.40 -0.08 2.69
C HIS A 50 -0.95 -1.35 3.41
N THR A 51 -0.40 -1.22 4.62
CA THR A 51 0.10 -2.34 5.43
C THR A 51 -1.00 -3.36 5.74
N ASN A 52 -2.19 -2.89 6.13
CA ASN A 52 -3.33 -3.75 6.46
C ASN A 52 -3.84 -4.57 5.26
N ARG A 53 -3.79 -4.01 4.05
CA ARG A 53 -4.14 -4.75 2.82
C ARG A 53 -3.06 -5.77 2.47
N THR A 54 -1.80 -5.33 2.50
CA THR A 54 -0.65 -6.15 2.15
C THR A 54 -0.54 -7.43 2.99
N ILE A 55 -0.79 -7.37 4.31
CA ILE A 55 -0.74 -8.58 5.15
C ILE A 55 -1.84 -9.60 4.84
N ILE A 56 -2.96 -9.16 4.27
CA ILE A 56 -4.09 -10.03 3.89
C ILE A 56 -3.86 -10.64 2.51
N GLU A 57 -3.29 -9.87 1.57
CA GLU A 57 -3.33 -10.20 0.15
C GLU A 57 -1.97 -10.64 -0.41
N HIS A 58 -0.86 -10.00 -0.01
CA HIS A 58 0.48 -10.40 -0.45
C HIS A 58 1.03 -11.60 0.33
N LEU A 59 0.62 -11.78 1.58
CA LEU A 59 1.06 -12.90 2.42
C LEU A 59 0.18 -14.13 2.18
N ARG A 60 0.78 -15.25 1.78
CA ARG A 60 0.11 -16.53 1.64
C ARG A 60 -0.02 -17.24 2.99
N LYS A 61 -0.90 -18.24 3.06
CA LYS A 61 -1.12 -19.06 4.26
C LYS A 61 0.12 -19.83 4.72
N ASP A 62 1.05 -20.10 3.81
CA ASP A 62 2.33 -20.77 4.08
C ASP A 62 3.46 -19.77 4.39
N TYR A 63 3.13 -18.50 4.64
CA TYR A 63 4.06 -17.40 4.88
C TYR A 63 4.98 -17.04 3.70
N SER A 64 4.77 -17.64 2.52
CA SER A 64 5.39 -17.15 1.30
C SER A 64 4.68 -15.88 0.80
N TYR A 65 5.32 -15.14 -0.11
CA TYR A 65 4.87 -13.80 -0.47
C TYR A 65 4.65 -13.66 -2.00
N TYR A 66 3.57 -12.99 -2.42
CA TYR A 66 3.39 -12.58 -3.81
C TYR A 66 4.22 -11.34 -4.10
N GLN A 67 5.05 -11.37 -5.14
CA GLN A 67 5.84 -10.19 -5.51
C GLN A 67 4.96 -9.04 -6.02
N VAL A 68 3.86 -9.36 -6.71
CA VAL A 68 2.99 -8.40 -7.40
C VAL A 68 1.53 -8.79 -7.21
N ILE A 69 0.69 -7.81 -6.88
CA ILE A 69 -0.78 -7.92 -6.93
C ILE A 69 -1.33 -6.81 -7.82
N LYS A 70 -2.34 -7.16 -8.63
CA LYS A 70 -3.09 -6.24 -9.46
C LYS A 70 -4.47 -6.07 -8.85
N TYR A 71 -4.85 -4.83 -8.54
CA TYR A 71 -6.16 -4.48 -8.02
C TYR A 71 -7.06 -3.93 -9.12
N ASN A 72 -8.36 -4.13 -8.96
CA ASN A 72 -9.36 -3.37 -9.70
C ASN A 72 -9.44 -1.96 -9.08
N GLU A 73 -9.38 -0.92 -9.90
CA GLU A 73 -9.37 0.47 -9.40
C GLU A 73 -10.73 0.93 -8.86
N THR A 74 -11.79 0.17 -9.16
CA THR A 74 -13.16 0.53 -8.79
C THR A 74 -13.71 -0.25 -7.59
N THR A 75 -12.99 -1.26 -7.10
CA THR A 75 -13.40 -2.14 -5.99
C THR A 75 -12.19 -2.68 -5.25
#